data_AF-A0A8T4T1Q1-F1
#
_entry.id   AF-A0A8T4T1Q1-F1
#
_cell.length_a   1.000
_cell.length_b   1.000
_cell.length_c   1.000
_cell.angle_alpha   90.00
_cell.angle_beta   90.00
_cell.angle_gamma   90.00
#
_symmetry.space_group_name_H-M   'P 1'
#
loop_
_entity.id
_entity.type
_entity.pdbx_description
1 polymer ?
#
loop_
_entity_poly.entity_id
_entity_poly.type
_entity_poly.pdbx_seq_one_letter_code
_entity_poly.pdbx_strand_id
1 'polypeptide(L)'
;MAGLRKGVSYRRIERPYTRKSKFKHRSYVKAVPNSKVVRFDMGDIKKTYNFRVDLIAKDALQIRHNAIESARQIINRHLNIKLGNNYFFKVRMYPHHVLRENKMFLLNMH
;
A
#
# COMPACT_ATOMS: atom_id res chain seq x y z
N MET A 1 -11.73 1.40 -20.99
CA MET A 1 -10.69 0.74 -20.17
C MET A 1 -11.35 0.01 -19.01
N ALA A 2 -10.97 -1.23 -18.69
CA ALA A 2 -11.53 -1.92 -17.53
C ALA A 2 -11.03 -1.23 -16.25
N GLY A 3 -11.94 -0.83 -15.38
CA GLY A 3 -11.62 -0.17 -14.10
C GLY A 3 -10.94 -1.12 -13.12
N LEU A 4 -10.36 -0.56 -12.06
CA LEU A 4 -9.74 -1.32 -10.98
C LEU A 4 -10.77 -2.23 -10.28
N ARG A 5 -10.50 -3.54 -10.19
CA ARG A 5 -11.36 -4.49 -9.49
C ARG A 5 -11.62 -4.11 -8.03
N LYS A 6 -12.83 -4.33 -7.52
CA LYS A 6 -13.25 -3.97 -6.15
C LYS A 6 -12.31 -4.52 -5.07
N GLY A 7 -12.04 -3.68 -4.04
CA GLY A 7 -11.18 -3.95 -2.87
C GLY A 7 -11.25 -5.36 -2.32
N VAL A 8 -12.48 -5.80 -2.07
CA VAL A 8 -12.86 -7.08 -1.45
C VAL A 8 -12.22 -8.29 -2.11
N SER A 9 -12.00 -8.25 -3.43
CA SER A 9 -11.42 -9.38 -4.18
C SER A 9 -10.00 -9.75 -3.75
N TYR A 10 -9.27 -8.82 -3.14
CA TYR A 10 -7.88 -9.03 -2.71
C TYR A 10 -7.73 -8.81 -1.19
N ARG A 11 -8.79 -8.98 -0.40
CA ARG A 11 -8.74 -8.77 1.06
C ARG A 11 -8.09 -9.95 1.79
N ARG A 12 -8.30 -11.17 1.29
CA ARG A 12 -7.80 -12.40 1.91
C ARG A 12 -6.28 -12.50 1.77
N ILE A 13 -5.63 -13.05 2.79
CA ILE A 13 -4.19 -13.36 2.72
C ILE A 13 -3.98 -14.58 1.84
N GLU A 14 -3.12 -14.43 0.84
CA GLU A 14 -2.70 -15.46 -0.09
C GLU A 14 -1.19 -15.69 0.00
N ARG A 15 -0.71 -16.75 -0.66
CA ARG A 15 0.72 -17.04 -0.75
C ARG A 15 1.48 -15.82 -1.29
N PRO A 16 2.56 -15.37 -0.63
CA PRO A 16 3.28 -14.17 -1.04
C PRO A 16 3.81 -14.25 -2.49
N TYR A 17 3.37 -13.31 -3.34
CA TYR A 17 3.88 -13.12 -4.71
C TYR A 17 4.76 -11.86 -4.77
N THR A 18 6.00 -11.99 -4.30
CA THR A 18 6.90 -10.86 -4.02
C THR A 18 8.27 -10.99 -4.66
N ARG A 19 8.62 -12.15 -5.26
CA ARG A 19 9.97 -12.45 -5.77
C ARG A 19 10.31 -11.66 -7.03
N LYS A 20 10.78 -10.43 -6.83
CA LYS A 20 11.39 -9.57 -7.83
C LYS A 20 12.90 -9.49 -7.62
N SER A 21 13.67 -9.47 -8.71
CA SER A 21 15.13 -9.32 -8.65
C SER A 21 15.61 -8.40 -9.76
N LYS A 22 16.76 -7.75 -9.54
CA LYS A 22 17.47 -7.01 -10.59
C LYS A 22 17.89 -7.94 -11.74
N PHE A 23 18.19 -9.20 -11.43
CA PHE A 23 18.59 -10.18 -12.43
C PHE A 23 17.40 -10.99 -12.94
N LYS A 24 17.20 -10.97 -14.27
CA LYS A 24 16.02 -11.59 -14.92
C LYS A 24 15.86 -13.08 -14.61
N HIS A 25 16.95 -13.84 -14.49
CA HIS A 25 16.92 -15.27 -14.17
C HIS A 25 16.48 -15.57 -12.73
N ARG A 26 16.66 -14.60 -11.82
CA ARG A 26 16.25 -14.71 -10.41
C ARG A 26 14.87 -14.07 -10.15
N SER A 27 14.30 -13.37 -11.14
CA SER A 27 13.00 -12.71 -11.03
C SER A 27 11.87 -13.61 -11.52
N TYR A 28 11.00 -14.03 -10.59
CA TYR A 28 9.83 -14.84 -10.87
C TYR A 28 8.60 -13.98 -11.20
N VAL A 29 8.53 -12.78 -10.61
CA VAL A 29 7.58 -11.75 -11.01
C VAL A 29 8.19 -10.96 -12.17
N LYS A 30 7.54 -10.99 -13.34
CA LYS A 30 8.06 -10.34 -14.56
C LYS A 30 7.77 -8.84 -14.61
N ALA A 31 6.56 -8.45 -14.25
CA ALA A 31 6.14 -7.05 -14.20
C ALA A 31 5.64 -6.74 -12.80
N VAL A 32 6.29 -5.79 -12.13
CA VAL A 32 5.90 -5.30 -10.82
C VAL A 32 5.37 -3.88 -10.99
N PRO A 33 4.09 -3.62 -10.69
CA PRO A 33 3.56 -2.27 -10.75
C PRO A 33 4.23 -1.39 -9.67
N ASN A 34 4.39 -0.11 -9.98
CA ASN A 34 4.91 0.85 -9.02
C ASN A 34 3.93 1.04 -7.85
N SER A 35 4.49 1.20 -6.65
CA SER A 35 3.70 1.55 -5.46
C SER A 35 3.26 3.00 -5.56
N LYS A 36 1.97 3.29 -5.28
CA LYS A 36 1.50 4.67 -5.14
C LYS A 36 1.99 5.36 -3.88
N VAL A 37 2.32 4.60 -2.84
CA VAL A 37 2.87 5.14 -1.60
C VAL A 37 4.36 5.42 -1.83
N VAL A 38 4.73 6.71 -1.82
CA VAL A 38 6.11 7.17 -2.06
C VAL A 38 6.79 7.58 -0.77
N ARG A 39 6.09 8.26 0.14
CA ARG A 39 6.64 8.75 1.42
C ARG A 39 6.02 7.99 2.59
N PHE A 40 6.87 7.48 3.48
CA PHE A 40 6.45 6.71 4.65
C PHE A 40 6.59 7.50 5.95
N ASP A 41 7.55 8.40 6.02
CA ASP A 41 7.77 9.28 7.17
C ASP A 41 7.37 10.72 6.84
N MET A 42 6.67 11.38 7.75
CA MET A 42 6.14 12.74 7.63
C MET A 42 6.25 13.51 8.94
N GLY A 43 6.24 14.83 8.84
CA GLY A 43 6.43 15.74 9.96
C GLY A 43 7.90 15.88 10.34
N ASP A 44 8.17 16.18 11.60
CA ASP A 44 9.53 16.35 12.12
C ASP A 44 10.03 15.05 12.75
N ILE A 45 10.91 14.37 12.03
CA ILE A 45 11.50 13.07 12.39
C ILE A 45 12.60 13.24 13.46
N LYS A 46 13.20 14.44 13.56
CA LYS A 46 14.34 14.68 14.44
C LYS A 46 13.92 15.03 15.87
N LYS A 47 12.70 15.54 16.03
CA LYS A 47 12.15 15.84 17.36
C LYS A 47 11.79 14.57 18.13
N THR A 48 11.93 14.66 19.45
CA THR A 48 11.44 13.67 20.39
C THR A 48 10.01 14.03 20.83
N TYR A 49 9.19 13.00 21.05
CA TYR A 49 7.80 13.15 21.45
C TYR A 49 7.52 12.27 22.66
N ASN A 50 6.72 12.77 23.59
CA ASN A 50 6.40 12.05 24.84
C ASN A 50 5.34 10.97 24.64
N PHE A 51 4.50 11.09 23.60
CA PHE A 51 3.36 10.22 23.37
C PHE A 51 3.47 9.51 22.02
N ARG A 52 3.00 8.26 21.96
CA ARG A 52 2.95 7.45 20.75
C ARG A 52 1.59 6.79 20.63
N VAL A 53 1.00 6.88 19.43
CA VAL A 53 -0.26 6.23 19.08
C VAL A 53 -0.02 5.30 17.90
N ASP A 54 -0.40 4.03 18.05
CA ASP A 54 -0.24 3.02 17.02
C ASP A 54 -1.61 2.53 16.53
N LEU A 55 -1.82 2.52 15.21
CA LEU A 55 -2.99 1.92 14.58
C LEU A 55 -2.70 0.45 14.27
N ILE A 56 -3.40 -0.46 14.95
CA ILE A 56 -3.21 -1.90 14.83
C ILE A 56 -4.43 -2.53 14.18
N ALA A 57 -4.21 -3.41 13.20
CA ALA A 57 -5.29 -4.18 12.58
C ALA A 57 -5.78 -5.26 13.55
N LYS A 58 -7.10 -5.42 13.67
CA LYS A 58 -7.71 -6.49 14.48
C LYS A 58 -7.61 -7.86 13.80
N ASP A 59 -7.74 -7.87 12.47
CA ASP A 59 -7.71 -9.08 11.67
C ASP A 59 -6.55 -9.06 10.66
N ALA A 60 -6.09 -10.25 10.31
CA ALA A 60 -5.07 -10.43 9.28
C ALA A 60 -5.70 -10.25 7.89
N LEU A 61 -5.33 -9.19 7.19
CA LEU A 61 -5.87 -8.85 5.87
C LEU A 61 -4.84 -8.16 4.98
N GLN A 62 -5.06 -8.24 3.66
CA GLN A 62 -4.25 -7.50 2.70
C GLN A 62 -4.82 -6.09 2.47
N ILE A 63 -3.95 -5.08 2.58
CA ILE A 63 -4.28 -3.67 2.33
C ILE A 63 -3.60 -3.22 1.04
N ARG A 64 -4.38 -2.63 0.13
CA ARG A 64 -3.86 -2.13 -1.16
C ARG A 64 -3.06 -0.84 -0.98
N HIS A 65 -2.08 -0.60 -1.86
CA HIS A 65 -1.33 0.66 -1.88
C HIS A 65 -2.24 1.91 -2.00
N ASN A 66 -3.43 1.78 -2.61
CA ASN A 66 -4.33 2.91 -2.83
C ASN A 66 -4.94 3.33 -1.50
N ALA A 67 -5.39 2.35 -0.72
CA ALA A 67 -5.96 2.60 0.61
C ALA A 67 -4.90 3.18 1.55
N ILE A 68 -3.66 2.67 1.50
CA ILE A 68 -2.54 3.18 2.31
C ILE A 68 -2.25 4.63 1.95
N GLU A 69 -2.15 4.96 0.66
CA GLU A 69 -1.87 6.33 0.21
C GLU A 69 -3.00 7.30 0.54
N SER A 70 -4.27 6.89 0.37
CA SER A 70 -5.42 7.69 0.77
C SER A 70 -5.45 7.94 2.28
N ALA A 71 -5.22 6.91 3.09
CA ALA A 71 -5.12 7.02 4.55
C ALA A 71 -3.97 7.94 4.97
N ARG A 72 -2.82 7.82 4.30
CA ARG A 72 -1.65 8.67 4.54
C ARG A 72 -1.98 10.14 4.28
N GLN A 73 -2.62 10.46 3.15
CA GLN A 73 -2.96 11.83 2.78
C GLN A 73 -3.95 12.46 3.76
N ILE A 74 -5.01 11.74 4.14
CA ILE A 74 -6.03 12.27 5.06
C ILE A 74 -5.45 12.49 6.46
N ILE A 75 -4.67 11.53 6.99
CA ILE A 75 -4.03 11.65 8.31
C ILE A 75 -3.05 12.81 8.30
N ASN A 76 -2.18 12.89 7.28
CA ASN A 76 -1.19 13.96 7.18
C ASN A 76 -1.85 15.34 7.07
N ARG A 77 -2.92 15.49 6.28
CA ARG A 77 -3.68 16.74 6.20
C ARG A 77 -4.26 17.11 7.56
N HIS A 78 -4.90 16.17 8.25
CA HIS A 78 -5.53 16.43 9.53
C HIS A 78 -4.50 16.80 10.62
N LEU A 79 -3.38 16.08 10.69
CA LEU A 79 -2.31 16.37 11.63
C LEU A 79 -1.64 17.72 11.32
N ASN A 80 -1.43 18.05 10.04
CA ASN A 80 -0.87 19.35 9.66
C ASN A 80 -1.78 20.51 10.08
N ILE A 81 -3.09 20.41 9.85
CA ILE A 81 -4.06 21.44 10.27
C ILE A 81 -4.09 21.62 11.79
N LYS A 82 -4.00 20.52 12.56
CA LYS A 82 -4.15 20.56 14.02
C LYS A 82 -2.86 20.85 14.78
N LEU A 83 -1.72 20.37 14.29
CA LEU A 83 -0.44 20.34 15.02
C LEU A 83 0.69 21.05 14.27
N GLY A 84 0.47 21.49 13.03
CA GLY A 84 1.50 22.11 12.19
C GLY A 84 2.65 21.13 11.91
N ASN A 85 3.83 21.45 12.44
CA ASN A 85 5.04 20.61 12.31
C ASN A 85 5.40 19.82 13.59
N ASN A 86 4.58 19.88 14.64
CA ASN A 86 4.86 19.21 15.92
C ASN A 86 4.27 17.79 15.96
N TYR A 87 4.53 16.98 14.93
CA TYR A 87 4.23 15.56 14.96
C TYR A 87 5.24 14.75 14.14
N PHE A 88 5.35 13.46 14.46
CA PHE A 88 6.01 12.47 13.63
C PHE A 88 5.00 11.39 13.25
N PHE A 89 4.74 11.27 11.94
CA PHE A 89 3.81 10.28 11.41
C PHE A 89 4.57 9.30 10.52
N LYS A 90 4.45 8.00 10.85
CA LYS A 90 5.10 6.92 10.12
C LYS A 90 4.10 5.87 9.65
N VAL A 91 4.06 5.65 8.34
CA VAL A 91 3.42 4.48 7.75
C VAL A 91 4.39 3.30 7.83
N ARG A 92 4.04 2.28 8.62
CA ARG A 92 4.91 1.10 8.82
C ARG A 92 4.74 0.00 7.78
N MET A 93 3.61 -0.02 7.08
CA MET A 93 3.25 -1.08 6.14
C MET A 93 3.75 -0.79 4.73
N TYR A 94 4.46 -1.75 4.13
CA TYR A 94 4.96 -1.67 2.76
C TYR A 94 4.21 -2.66 1.85
N PRO A 95 3.62 -2.19 0.72
CA PRO A 95 2.87 -3.05 -0.19
C PRO A 95 3.80 -3.87 -1.07
N HIS A 96 4.32 -4.99 -0.53
CA HIS A 96 5.24 -5.88 -1.26
C HIS A 96 4.53 -6.87 -2.18
N HIS A 97 3.33 -7.31 -1.82
CA HIS A 97 2.58 -8.33 -2.54
C HIS A 97 2.04 -7.78 -3.87
N VAL A 98 2.38 -8.44 -4.98
CA VAL A 98 1.93 -8.03 -6.31
C VAL A 98 0.60 -8.71 -6.63
N LEU A 99 -0.43 -7.88 -6.85
CA LEU A 99 -1.76 -8.34 -7.23
C LEU A 99 -1.79 -8.70 -8.72
N ARG A 100 -2.50 -9.77 -9.05
CA ARG A 100 -2.68 -10.26 -10.43
C ARG A 100 -4.16 -10.30 -10.78
N GLU A 101 -4.46 -9.97 -12.01
CA GLU A 101 -5.80 -10.03 -12.56
C GLU A 101 -5.74 -10.74 -13.91
N ASN A 102 -6.54 -11.80 -14.08
CA ASN A 102 -6.77 -12.38 -15.39
C ASN A 102 -7.97 -11.65 -16.02
N LYS A 103 -7.69 -10.80 -17.00
CA LYS A 103 -8.74 -10.07 -17.71
C LYS A 103 -9.35 -10.97 -18.76
N MET A 104 -10.57 -11.44 -18.53
CA MET A 104 -11.30 -12.17 -19.56
C MET A 104 -11.68 -11.20 -20.67
N PHE A 105 -11.25 -11.52 -21.88
CA PHE A 105 -11.80 -10.94 -23.10
C PHE A 105 -13.03 -11.77 -23.47
N LEU A 106 -14.13 -11.11 -23.82
CA LEU A 106 -15.23 -11.77 -24.51
C LEU A 106 -14.70 -12.16 -25.89
N LEU A 107 -14.20 -13.38 -26.02
CA LEU A 107 -14.14 -14.04 -27.31
C LEU A 107 -15.58 -14.41 -27.64
N ASN A 108 -16.15 -13.77 -28.67
CA ASN A 108 -17.39 -14.21 -29.27
C ASN A 108 -17.18 -15.65 -29.71
N MET A 109 -17.67 -16.59 -28.90
CA MET A 109 -17.86 -17.96 -29.32
C MET A 109 -19.05 -17.94 -30.29
N HIS A 110 -18.74 -17.92 -31.57
CA HIS A 110 -19.62 -18.42 -32.62
C HIS A 110 -19.41 -19.92 -32.76
#